data_AF-A0A2G9X124-F1
#
_entry.id   AF-A0A2G9X124-F1
#
_cell.length_a   1.000
_cell.length_b   1.000
_cell.length_c   1.000
_cell.angle_alpha   90.00
_cell.angle_beta   90.00
_cell.angle_gamma   90.00
#
_symmetry.space_group_name_H-M   'P 1'
#
loop_
_entity.id
_entity.type
_entity.pdbx_description
1 polymer ?
#
loop_
_entity_poly.entity_id
_entity_poly.type
_entity_poly.pdbx_seq_one_letter_code
_entity_poly.pdbx_strand_id
1 'polypeptide(L)'
;MTTHFTDYQIMMAILDIYARSDRQLALGNIVGKGYSQSDLERSLGCESFSVEERAQAMRCAAELMARGLVVPTYSDLVSPEEWRVITAEGRDALKRGALDELDAALWKLSHEFVSARRGALIALNSATPDAMRQAAHSARELVSQVLHVVSPDDEVRSQPWFVADKNKPTLITRKQRYKYAIMKRSRGMSETDLSIALKAGELLDVQHQKLSAGAHNPGPVVRADVEDAINTVEMVLRVLLL
;
A
#
# COMPACT_ATOMS: atom_id res chain seq x y z
N MET A 1 -3.43 15.57 16.89
CA MET A 1 -2.02 16.01 16.73
C MET A 1 -1.56 15.45 15.40
N THR A 2 -1.07 16.32 14.51
CA THR A 2 -0.64 15.96 13.16
C THR A 2 0.88 15.95 13.12
N THR A 3 1.48 14.83 12.69
CA THR A 3 2.91 14.76 12.41
C THR A 3 3.21 15.51 11.11
N HIS A 4 4.40 16.11 10.98
CA HIS A 4 4.73 16.91 9.80
C HIS A 4 5.03 16.04 8.57
N PHE A 5 5.42 14.79 8.80
CA PHE A 5 5.86 13.86 7.77
C PHE A 5 4.91 12.67 7.64
N THR A 6 4.66 12.28 6.41
CA THR A 6 4.01 11.01 6.11
C THR A 6 4.96 9.85 6.41
N ASP A 7 4.42 8.68 6.74
CA ASP A 7 5.22 7.45 6.89
C ASP A 7 6.08 7.18 5.66
N TYR A 8 5.55 7.46 4.47
CA TYR A 8 6.24 7.24 3.21
C TYR A 8 7.50 8.10 3.07
N GLN A 9 7.41 9.39 3.41
CA GLN A 9 8.56 10.29 3.42
C GLN A 9 9.63 9.81 4.40
N ILE A 10 9.22 9.39 5.60
CA ILE A 10 10.14 8.86 6.61
C ILE A 10 10.83 7.59 6.10
N MET A 11 10.08 6.65 5.53
CA MET A 11 10.63 5.40 5.02
C MET A 11 11.62 5.60 3.89
N MET A 12 11.28 6.44 2.91
CA MET A 12 12.18 6.74 1.80
C MET A 12 13.45 7.44 2.28
N ALA A 13 13.35 8.34 3.26
CA ALA A 13 14.51 8.98 3.88
C ALA A 13 15.39 7.98 4.66
N ILE A 14 14.78 7.04 5.41
CA ILE A 14 15.53 5.97 6.09
C ILE A 14 16.29 5.10 5.08
N LEU A 15 15.63 4.68 3.98
CA LEU A 15 16.29 3.90 2.93
C LEU A 15 17.44 4.68 2.28
N ASP A 16 17.27 5.96 1.99
CA ASP A 16 18.32 6.82 1.44
C ASP A 16 19.54 6.93 2.40
N ILE A 17 19.30 7.08 3.71
CA ILE A 17 20.37 7.11 4.72
C ILE A 17 21.16 5.80 4.72
N TYR A 18 20.49 4.64 4.72
CA TYR A 18 21.22 3.37 4.62
C TYR A 18 21.92 3.20 3.26
N ALA A 19 21.34 3.68 2.17
CA ALA A 19 21.92 3.53 0.83
C ALA A 19 23.22 4.32 0.63
N ARG A 20 23.36 5.47 1.31
CA ARG A 20 24.56 6.32 1.32
C ARG A 20 25.71 5.76 2.15
N SER A 21 25.46 4.75 2.99
CA SER A 21 26.48 4.11 3.80
C SER A 21 26.89 2.77 3.18
N ASP A 22 28.21 2.57 3.03
CA ASP A 22 28.79 1.26 2.68
C ASP A 22 28.92 0.33 3.90
N ARG A 23 28.50 0.79 5.08
CA ARG A 23 28.61 0.08 6.37
C ARG A 23 27.25 -0.04 7.04
N GLN A 24 27.15 -1.00 7.96
CA GLN A 24 26.02 -1.10 8.88
C GLN A 24 25.83 0.18 9.70
N LEU A 25 24.58 0.58 9.91
CA LEU A 25 24.22 1.73 10.73
C LEU A 25 23.35 1.27 11.90
N ALA A 26 23.53 1.92 13.04
CA ALA A 26 22.68 1.72 14.21
C ALA A 26 21.38 2.53 14.06
N LEU A 27 20.22 1.90 14.25
CA LEU A 27 18.91 2.55 14.12
C LEU A 27 18.79 3.78 15.04
N GLY A 28 19.33 3.70 16.26
CA GLY A 28 19.34 4.78 17.23
C GLY A 28 20.14 6.01 16.78
N ASN A 29 21.07 5.89 15.83
CA ASN A 29 21.74 7.05 15.23
C ASN A 29 20.88 7.68 14.13
N ILE A 30 20.18 6.85 13.36
CA ILE A 30 19.29 7.29 12.29
C ILE A 30 18.10 8.06 12.85
N VAL A 31 17.40 7.48 13.83
CA VAL A 31 16.22 8.10 14.46
C VAL A 31 16.64 9.08 15.56
N GLY A 32 17.80 8.87 16.18
CA GLY A 32 18.39 9.68 17.26
C GLY A 32 17.99 9.20 18.67
N LYS A 33 18.50 9.92 19.69
CA LYS A 33 18.18 9.69 21.12
C LYS A 33 17.64 10.94 21.85
N GLY A 34 17.31 12.02 21.14
CA GLY A 34 16.66 13.22 21.69
C GLY A 34 17.56 14.35 22.18
N TYR A 35 18.88 14.14 22.29
CA TYR A 35 19.83 15.18 22.74
C TYR A 35 20.61 15.87 21.60
N SER A 36 20.56 15.29 20.40
CA SER A 36 21.24 15.79 19.21
C SER A 36 20.40 15.48 17.97
N GLN A 37 20.56 16.31 16.95
CA GLN A 37 19.91 16.09 15.65
C GLN A 37 20.36 14.75 15.06
N SER A 38 19.41 13.93 14.62
CA SER A 38 19.62 12.61 14.02
C SER A 38 19.89 12.69 12.52
N ASP A 39 20.33 11.59 11.90
CA ASP A 39 20.51 11.53 10.45
C ASP A 39 19.18 11.73 9.71
N LEU A 40 18.09 11.20 10.27
CA LEU A 40 16.75 11.34 9.70
C LEU A 40 16.21 12.76 9.81
N GLU A 41 16.40 13.42 10.95
CA GLU A 41 16.03 14.83 11.14
C GLU A 41 16.78 15.73 10.14
N ARG A 42 18.08 15.48 9.93
CA ARG A 42 18.88 16.18 8.91
C ARG A 42 18.40 15.90 7.49
N SER A 43 18.10 14.64 7.17
CA SER A 43 17.63 14.25 5.84
C SER A 43 16.28 14.85 5.48
N LEU A 44 15.40 15.05 6.47
CA LEU A 44 14.07 15.63 6.29
C LEU A 44 14.05 17.16 6.45
N GLY A 45 15.18 17.77 6.80
CA GLY A 45 15.31 19.21 6.95
C GLY A 45 14.57 19.79 8.16
N CYS A 46 14.41 19.02 9.24
CA CYS A 46 13.82 19.49 10.49
C CYS A 46 14.85 19.56 11.62
N GLU A 47 14.66 20.50 12.55
CA GLU A 47 15.59 20.71 13.68
C GLU A 47 15.53 19.56 14.69
N SER A 48 14.33 19.10 15.05
CA SER A 48 14.11 18.00 15.99
C SER A 48 12.72 17.38 15.82
N PHE A 49 12.62 16.07 16.00
CA PHE A 49 11.35 15.37 16.07
C PHE A 49 10.67 15.54 17.42
N SER A 50 9.35 15.62 17.40
CA SER A 50 8.53 15.37 18.59
C SER A 50 8.64 13.91 19.05
N VAL A 51 8.14 13.62 20.26
CA VAL A 51 8.08 12.22 20.76
C VAL A 51 7.26 11.34 19.82
N GLU A 52 6.16 11.88 19.29
CA GLU A 52 5.25 11.19 18.38
C GLU A 52 5.89 10.92 17.02
N GLU A 53 6.63 11.89 16.47
CA GLU A 53 7.36 11.73 15.19
C GLU A 53 8.50 10.72 15.33
N ARG A 54 9.20 10.73 16.47
CA ARG A 54 10.23 9.75 16.78
C ARG A 54 9.65 8.34 16.91
N ALA A 55 8.48 8.21 17.56
CA ALA A 55 7.75 6.95 17.59
C ALA A 55 7.25 6.52 16.20
N GLN A 56 6.82 7.46 15.35
CA GLN A 56 6.46 7.20 13.96
C GLN A 56 7.66 6.69 13.16
N ALA A 57 8.83 7.30 13.30
CA ALA A 57 10.05 6.87 12.65
C ALA A 57 10.49 5.46 13.07
N MET A 58 10.37 5.12 14.35
CA MET A 58 10.64 3.75 14.83
C MET A 58 9.69 2.72 14.20
N ARG A 59 8.39 3.04 14.10
CA ARG A 59 7.42 2.17 13.41
C ARG A 59 7.77 2.01 11.93
N CYS A 60 8.14 3.10 11.26
CA CYS A 60 8.56 3.05 9.86
C CYS A 60 9.80 2.17 9.65
N ALA A 61 10.80 2.29 10.51
CA ALA A 61 12.00 1.45 10.46
C ALA A 61 11.69 -0.04 10.70
N ALA A 62 10.75 -0.35 11.59
CA ALA A 62 10.30 -1.72 11.82
C ALA A 62 9.57 -2.29 10.58
N GLU A 63 8.72 -1.49 9.92
CA GLU A 63 8.03 -1.93 8.71
C GLU A 63 8.99 -2.15 7.53
N LEU A 64 10.01 -1.29 7.35
CA LEU A 64 11.06 -1.52 6.35
C LEU A 64 11.79 -2.85 6.57
N MET A 65 12.02 -3.21 7.84
CA MET A 65 12.63 -4.48 8.21
C MET A 65 11.69 -5.66 7.95
N ALA A 66 10.41 -5.55 8.32
CA ALA A 66 9.40 -6.58 8.06
C ALA A 66 9.21 -6.85 6.55
N ARG A 67 9.42 -5.83 5.71
CA ARG A 67 9.42 -5.95 4.25
C ARG A 67 10.73 -6.48 3.66
N GLY A 68 11.77 -6.70 4.47
CA GLY A 68 13.09 -7.13 4.00
C GLY A 68 13.86 -6.08 3.21
N LEU A 69 13.49 -4.79 3.30
CA LEU A 69 14.19 -3.70 2.61
C LEU A 69 15.45 -3.25 3.38
N VAL A 70 15.46 -3.51 4.68
CA VAL A 70 16.63 -3.44 5.54
C VAL A 70 16.68 -4.69 6.40
N VAL A 71 17.87 -5.16 6.75
CA VAL A 71 18.04 -6.37 7.56
C VAL A 71 19.04 -6.14 8.69
N PRO A 72 18.83 -6.74 9.87
CA PRO A 72 19.82 -6.74 10.92
C PRO A 72 21.04 -7.56 10.52
N THR A 73 22.20 -7.13 10.99
CA THR A 73 23.49 -7.82 10.75
C THR A 73 23.80 -8.85 11.82
N TYR A 74 23.11 -8.83 12.96
CA TYR A 74 23.39 -9.65 14.14
C TYR A 74 24.84 -9.57 14.64
N SER A 75 25.54 -8.47 14.33
CA SER A 75 26.94 -8.25 14.71
C SER A 75 27.11 -7.87 16.19
N ASP A 76 26.04 -7.39 16.83
CA ASP A 76 25.99 -7.02 18.25
C ASP A 76 25.23 -8.08 19.03
N LEU A 77 25.85 -8.66 20.06
CA LEU A 77 25.23 -9.68 20.90
C LEU A 77 24.22 -9.11 21.92
N VAL A 78 24.34 -7.83 22.26
CA VAL A 78 23.49 -7.16 23.26
C VAL A 78 22.24 -6.58 22.59
N SER A 79 22.38 -6.08 21.36
CA SER A 79 21.26 -5.53 20.59
C SER A 79 21.33 -5.95 19.11
N PRO A 80 21.00 -7.23 18.81
CA PRO A 80 21.26 -7.80 17.49
C PRO A 80 20.48 -7.16 16.34
N GLU A 81 19.35 -6.53 16.64
CA GLU A 81 18.49 -5.84 15.67
C GLU A 81 18.81 -4.34 15.50
N GLU A 82 19.74 -3.79 16.27
CA GLU A 82 20.08 -2.37 16.24
C GLU A 82 20.87 -2.01 14.98
N TRP A 83 21.82 -2.86 14.60
CA TRP A 83 22.73 -2.65 13.47
C TRP A 83 22.19 -3.27 12.20
N ARG A 84 21.86 -2.43 11.21
CA ARG A 84 21.18 -2.84 9.99
C ARG A 84 21.90 -2.38 8.74
N VAL A 85 21.60 -3.05 7.63
CA VAL A 85 22.05 -2.73 6.27
C VAL A 85 20.87 -2.74 5.31
N ILE A 86 20.95 -1.94 4.25
CA ILE A 86 19.98 -1.98 3.15
C ILE A 86 20.20 -3.23 2.28
N THR A 87 19.12 -3.85 1.83
CA THR A 87 19.15 -5.00 0.92
C THR A 87 19.18 -4.55 -0.55
N ALA A 88 19.31 -5.51 -1.48
CA ALA A 88 19.19 -5.21 -2.90
C ALA A 88 17.79 -4.67 -3.24
N GLU A 89 16.76 -5.29 -2.67
CA GLU A 89 15.36 -4.90 -2.79
C GLU A 89 15.13 -3.49 -2.22
N GLY A 90 15.76 -3.16 -1.08
CA GLY A 90 15.73 -1.81 -0.52
C GLY A 90 16.36 -0.75 -1.45
N ARG A 91 17.48 -1.08 -2.10
CA ARG A 91 18.11 -0.19 -3.09
C ARG A 91 17.26 -0.04 -4.34
N ASP A 92 16.63 -1.10 -4.81
CA ASP A 92 15.72 -1.06 -5.95
C ASP A 92 14.47 -0.23 -5.64
N ALA A 93 13.92 -0.36 -4.42
CA ALA A 93 12.83 0.49 -3.95
C ALA A 93 13.21 1.98 -3.96
N LEU A 94 14.41 2.31 -3.46
CA LEU A 94 14.93 3.69 -3.48
C LEU A 94 15.11 4.20 -4.91
N LYS A 95 15.72 3.41 -5.80
CA LYS A 95 15.90 3.77 -7.22
C LYS A 95 14.58 4.01 -7.94
N ARG A 96 13.54 3.23 -7.60
CA ARG A 96 12.19 3.39 -8.14
C ARG A 96 11.46 4.59 -7.55
N GLY A 97 11.90 5.09 -6.40
CA GLY A 97 11.16 6.09 -5.62
C GLY A 97 9.91 5.51 -4.96
N ALA A 98 9.83 4.18 -4.79
CA ALA A 98 8.67 3.52 -4.21
C ALA A 98 8.99 2.19 -3.52
N LEU A 99 8.28 1.90 -2.42
CA LEU A 99 8.55 0.74 -1.56
C LEU A 99 8.29 -0.61 -2.23
N ASP A 100 7.33 -0.67 -3.17
CA ASP A 100 7.14 -1.82 -4.06
C ASP A 100 6.58 -1.37 -5.42
N GLU A 101 6.39 -2.32 -6.35
CA GLU A 101 5.93 -2.01 -7.71
C GLU A 101 4.49 -1.51 -7.74
N LEU A 102 3.64 -2.06 -6.86
CA LEU A 102 2.24 -1.65 -6.78
C LEU A 102 2.13 -0.22 -6.22
N ASP A 103 2.94 0.13 -5.22
CA ASP A 103 3.04 1.52 -4.73
C ASP A 103 3.48 2.46 -5.85
N ALA A 104 4.47 2.07 -6.66
CA ALA A 104 4.90 2.87 -7.81
C ALA A 104 3.78 3.08 -8.83
N ALA A 105 2.97 2.05 -9.09
CA ALA A 105 1.86 2.12 -10.02
C ALA A 105 0.69 2.94 -9.47
N LEU A 106 0.35 2.78 -8.19
CA LEU A 106 -0.68 3.57 -7.51
C LEU A 106 -0.28 5.05 -7.42
N TRP A 107 0.99 5.35 -7.12
CA TRP A 107 1.49 6.71 -7.04
C TRP A 107 1.35 7.48 -8.35
N LYS A 108 1.53 6.81 -9.50
CA LYS A 108 1.30 7.40 -10.83
C LYS A 108 -0.14 7.83 -11.05
N LEU A 109 -1.10 7.23 -10.35
CA LEU A 109 -2.51 7.59 -10.41
C LEU A 109 -2.86 8.65 -9.37
N SER A 110 -2.51 8.42 -8.11
CA SER A 110 -2.68 9.37 -7.00
C SER A 110 -1.85 8.93 -5.79
N HIS A 111 -1.21 9.89 -5.12
CA HIS A 111 -0.51 9.64 -3.86
C HIS A 111 -1.46 9.15 -2.75
N GLU A 112 -2.73 9.58 -2.78
CA GLU A 112 -3.75 9.16 -1.81
C GLU A 112 -4.04 7.65 -1.87
N PHE A 113 -3.82 7.01 -3.01
CA PHE A 113 -4.01 5.56 -3.15
C PHE A 113 -2.96 4.76 -2.40
N VAL A 114 -1.72 5.24 -2.37
CA VAL A 114 -0.66 4.65 -1.55
C VAL A 114 -0.98 4.82 -0.07
N SER A 115 -1.49 6.00 0.33
CA SER A 115 -1.97 6.24 1.69
C SER A 115 -3.13 5.32 2.08
N ALA A 116 -4.13 5.14 1.21
CA ALA A 116 -5.27 4.26 1.46
C ALA A 116 -4.84 2.78 1.58
N ARG A 117 -3.94 2.32 0.70
CA ARG A 117 -3.35 0.98 0.77
C ARG A 117 -2.63 0.76 2.10
N ARG A 118 -1.75 1.69 2.49
CA ARG A 118 -1.03 1.62 3.76
C ARG A 118 -1.98 1.66 4.97
N GLY A 119 -2.98 2.52 4.94
CA GLY A 119 -4.02 2.60 5.97
C GLY A 119 -4.74 1.27 6.16
N ALA A 120 -5.08 0.59 5.07
CA ALA A 120 -5.69 -0.74 5.12
C ALA A 120 -4.76 -1.78 5.79
N LEU A 121 -3.48 -1.82 5.43
CA LEU A 121 -2.50 -2.76 5.97
C LEU A 121 -2.14 -2.48 7.44
N ILE A 122 -2.02 -1.21 7.83
CA ILE A 122 -1.78 -0.82 9.23
C ILE A 122 -2.97 -1.21 10.08
N ALA A 123 -4.19 -0.91 9.62
CA ALA A 123 -5.41 -1.30 10.32
C ALA A 123 -5.52 -2.83 10.42
N LEU A 124 -5.17 -3.59 9.37
CA LEU A 124 -5.16 -5.05 9.41
C LEU A 124 -4.22 -5.60 10.49
N ASN A 125 -3.10 -4.93 10.76
CA ASN A 125 -2.14 -5.34 11.77
C ASN A 125 -2.43 -4.78 13.17
N SER A 126 -3.40 -3.88 13.31
CA SER A 126 -3.78 -3.29 14.59
C SER A 126 -4.57 -4.27 15.47
N ALA A 127 -4.37 -4.15 16.79
CA ALA A 127 -5.14 -4.87 17.80
C ALA A 127 -6.38 -4.09 18.30
N THR A 128 -6.64 -2.90 17.73
CA THR A 128 -7.79 -2.08 18.16
C THR A 128 -9.12 -2.73 17.78
N PRO A 129 -10.20 -2.58 18.58
CA PRO A 129 -11.47 -3.26 18.33
C PRO A 129 -12.10 -2.96 16.95
N ASP A 130 -11.89 -1.76 16.41
CA ASP A 130 -12.44 -1.33 15.12
C ASP A 130 -11.45 -1.51 13.94
N ALA A 131 -10.24 -2.02 14.21
CA ALA A 131 -9.17 -2.21 13.24
C ALA A 131 -9.63 -2.91 11.96
N MET A 132 -10.37 -4.01 12.08
CA MET A 132 -10.80 -4.81 10.94
C MET A 132 -11.81 -4.06 10.06
N ARG A 133 -12.70 -3.25 10.67
CA ARG A 133 -13.64 -2.42 9.90
C ARG A 133 -12.92 -1.32 9.14
N GLN A 134 -11.93 -0.68 9.78
CA GLN A 134 -11.12 0.35 9.14
C GLN A 134 -10.27 -0.22 8.00
N ALA A 135 -9.71 -1.42 8.19
CA ALA A 135 -8.98 -2.13 7.15
C ALA A 135 -9.90 -2.43 5.95
N ALA A 136 -11.08 -2.99 6.22
CA ALA A 136 -12.05 -3.32 5.19
C ALA A 136 -12.55 -2.09 4.43
N HIS A 137 -12.86 -1.02 5.16
CA HIS A 137 -13.28 0.26 4.58
C HIS A 137 -12.21 0.85 3.66
N SER A 138 -10.97 0.94 4.14
CA SER A 138 -9.85 1.53 3.39
C SER A 138 -9.55 0.73 2.12
N ALA A 139 -9.54 -0.60 2.20
CA ALA A 139 -9.29 -1.47 1.04
C ALA A 139 -10.41 -1.38 0.00
N ARG A 140 -11.67 -1.35 0.44
CA ARG A 140 -12.84 -1.20 -0.44
C ARG A 140 -12.81 0.14 -1.16
N GLU A 141 -12.47 1.20 -0.44
CA GLU A 141 -12.41 2.55 -1.00
C GLU A 141 -11.28 2.67 -2.02
N LEU A 142 -10.08 2.15 -1.70
CA LEU A 142 -8.95 2.08 -2.64
C LEU A 142 -9.35 1.46 -3.98
N VAL A 143 -9.99 0.28 -3.97
CA VAL A 143 -10.43 -0.40 -5.21
C VAL A 143 -11.42 0.46 -5.98
N SER A 144 -12.38 1.05 -5.27
CA SER A 144 -13.44 1.85 -5.90
C SER A 144 -12.83 3.06 -6.61
N GLN A 145 -11.97 3.80 -5.91
CA GLN A 145 -11.32 4.99 -6.46
C GLN A 145 -10.35 4.66 -7.61
N VAL A 146 -9.53 3.61 -7.47
CA VAL A 146 -8.63 3.18 -8.55
C VAL A 146 -9.43 2.81 -9.79
N LEU A 147 -10.51 2.03 -9.67
CA LEU A 147 -11.37 1.66 -10.80
C LEU A 147 -12.03 2.87 -11.46
N HIS A 148 -12.43 3.88 -10.68
CA HIS A 148 -12.97 5.12 -11.22
C HIS A 148 -11.94 5.88 -12.06
N VAL A 149 -10.68 5.93 -11.61
CA VAL A 149 -9.60 6.61 -12.35
C VAL A 149 -9.23 5.84 -13.61
N VAL A 150 -9.04 4.52 -13.52
CA VAL A 150 -8.57 3.73 -14.67
C VAL A 150 -9.68 3.40 -15.68
N SER A 151 -10.95 3.60 -15.29
CA SER A 151 -12.12 3.33 -16.12
C SER A 151 -13.12 4.49 -16.07
N PRO A 152 -12.82 5.60 -16.76
CA PRO A 152 -13.73 6.74 -16.84
C PRO A 152 -15.12 6.36 -17.34
N ASP A 153 -16.13 7.03 -16.80
CA ASP A 153 -17.54 6.72 -16.99
C ASP A 153 -18.00 6.75 -18.46
N ASP A 154 -17.55 7.77 -19.18
CA ASP A 154 -17.79 7.97 -20.60
C ASP A 154 -17.09 6.91 -21.45
N GLU A 155 -15.82 6.60 -21.16
CA GLU A 155 -15.05 5.57 -21.86
C GLU A 155 -15.67 4.17 -21.71
N VAL A 156 -16.20 3.85 -20.53
CA VAL A 156 -16.87 2.55 -20.29
C VAL A 156 -18.21 2.49 -21.01
N ARG A 157 -19.00 3.58 -21.00
CA ARG A 157 -20.31 3.63 -21.68
C ARG A 157 -20.18 3.57 -23.20
N SER A 158 -19.06 4.02 -23.77
CA SER A 158 -18.82 3.96 -25.20
C SER A 158 -18.42 2.57 -25.71
N GLN A 159 -18.24 1.58 -24.83
CA GLN A 159 -17.82 0.25 -25.23
C GLN A 159 -18.96 -0.55 -25.89
N PRO A 160 -18.71 -1.30 -26.98
CA PRO A 160 -19.75 -2.09 -27.65
C PRO A 160 -20.41 -3.17 -26.77
N TRP A 161 -19.68 -3.66 -25.76
CA TRP A 161 -20.18 -4.67 -24.82
C TRP A 161 -20.90 -4.07 -23.60
N PHE A 162 -20.93 -2.75 -23.45
CA PHE A 162 -21.59 -2.10 -22.33
C PHE A 162 -23.10 -2.25 -22.46
N VAL A 163 -23.73 -2.79 -21.42
CA VAL A 163 -25.18 -2.91 -21.31
C VAL A 163 -25.59 -2.25 -20.01
N ALA A 164 -26.37 -1.17 -20.13
CA ALA A 164 -26.92 -0.46 -18.97
C ALA A 164 -27.99 -1.31 -18.28
N ASP A 165 -28.05 -1.25 -16.96
CA ASP A 165 -29.14 -1.86 -16.20
C ASP A 165 -30.45 -1.09 -16.48
N LYS A 166 -31.52 -1.82 -16.82
CA LYS A 166 -32.84 -1.22 -17.11
C LYS A 166 -33.39 -0.39 -15.95
N ASN A 167 -33.11 -0.80 -14.72
CA ASN A 167 -33.57 -0.14 -13.50
C ASN A 167 -32.62 0.98 -13.05
N LYS A 168 -31.35 0.97 -13.51
CA LYS A 168 -30.31 1.93 -13.13
C LYS A 168 -29.43 2.28 -14.33
N PRO A 169 -29.96 2.98 -15.35
CA PRO A 169 -29.28 3.14 -16.64
C PRO A 169 -28.00 3.98 -16.56
N THR A 170 -27.85 4.79 -15.52
CA THR A 170 -26.65 5.61 -15.28
C THR A 170 -25.55 4.86 -14.53
N LEU A 171 -25.88 3.72 -13.89
CA LEU A 171 -24.95 2.99 -13.03
C LEU A 171 -24.00 2.13 -13.86
N ILE A 172 -22.70 2.35 -13.68
CA ILE A 172 -21.64 1.48 -14.19
C ILE A 172 -21.18 0.60 -13.05
N THR A 173 -21.26 -0.72 -13.25
CA THR A 173 -20.84 -1.69 -12.22
C THR A 173 -19.32 -1.77 -12.13
N ARG A 174 -18.78 -2.18 -10.98
CA ARG A 174 -17.34 -2.44 -10.81
C ARG A 174 -16.84 -3.49 -11.78
N LYS A 175 -17.63 -4.55 -12.03
CA LYS A 175 -17.33 -5.58 -13.03
C LYS A 175 -17.14 -4.98 -14.42
N GLN A 176 -17.98 -4.03 -14.83
CA GLN A 176 -17.83 -3.33 -16.11
C GLN A 176 -16.56 -2.46 -16.14
N ARG A 177 -16.28 -1.69 -15.07
CA ARG A 177 -15.02 -0.91 -14.97
C ARG A 177 -13.80 -1.81 -15.09
N TYR A 178 -13.77 -2.88 -14.29
CA TYR A 178 -12.66 -3.82 -14.32
C TYR A 178 -12.46 -4.44 -15.71
N LYS A 179 -13.55 -4.91 -16.35
CA LYS A 179 -13.49 -5.43 -17.72
C LYS A 179 -12.88 -4.40 -18.69
N TYR A 180 -13.32 -3.14 -18.59
CA TYR A 180 -12.76 -2.07 -19.41
C TYR A 180 -11.26 -1.88 -19.18
N ALA A 181 -10.83 -1.75 -17.93
CA ALA A 181 -9.43 -1.55 -17.60
C ALA A 181 -8.51 -2.68 -18.09
N ILE A 182 -8.94 -3.94 -17.95
CA ILE A 182 -8.21 -5.10 -18.49
C ILE A 182 -8.17 -5.05 -20.03
N MET A 183 -9.30 -4.79 -20.70
CA MET A 183 -9.34 -4.71 -22.17
C MET A 183 -8.49 -3.55 -22.72
N LYS A 184 -8.44 -2.41 -22.03
CA LYS A 184 -7.58 -1.28 -22.39
C LYS A 184 -6.10 -1.67 -22.38
N ARG A 185 -5.73 -2.61 -21.50
CA ARG A 185 -4.36 -3.08 -21.29
C ARG A 185 -4.01 -4.36 -22.04
N SER A 186 -4.98 -5.10 -22.58
CA SER A 186 -4.81 -6.46 -23.11
C SER A 186 -3.94 -6.58 -24.38
N ARG A 187 -3.29 -5.50 -24.84
CA ARG A 187 -2.35 -5.56 -25.96
C ARG A 187 -1.17 -6.46 -25.58
N GLY A 188 -1.04 -7.58 -26.28
CA GLY A 188 0.02 -8.56 -26.05
C GLY A 188 -0.28 -9.62 -24.99
N MET A 189 -1.48 -9.62 -24.38
CA MET A 189 -1.91 -10.72 -23.50
C MET A 189 -2.38 -11.91 -24.34
N SER A 190 -2.07 -13.14 -23.90
CA SER A 190 -2.68 -14.33 -24.48
C SER A 190 -4.17 -14.41 -24.14
N GLU A 191 -4.94 -15.20 -24.89
CA GLU A 191 -6.36 -15.44 -24.57
C GLU A 191 -6.54 -16.03 -23.16
N THR A 192 -5.62 -16.89 -22.74
CA THR A 192 -5.58 -17.47 -21.40
C THR A 192 -5.37 -16.40 -20.34
N ASP A 193 -4.40 -15.50 -20.53
CA ASP A 193 -4.11 -14.43 -19.57
C ASP A 193 -5.27 -13.44 -19.46
N LEU A 194 -5.91 -13.12 -20.59
CA LEU A 194 -7.11 -12.28 -20.60
C LEU A 194 -8.26 -12.96 -19.84
N SER A 195 -8.47 -14.26 -20.04
CA SER A 195 -9.49 -15.04 -19.33
C SER A 195 -9.24 -15.07 -17.82
N ILE A 196 -7.98 -15.30 -17.40
CA ILE A 196 -7.56 -15.26 -16.00
C ILE A 196 -7.82 -13.87 -15.41
N ALA A 197 -7.38 -12.81 -16.11
CA ALA A 197 -7.57 -11.44 -15.65
C ALA A 197 -9.05 -11.11 -15.46
N LEU A 198 -9.92 -11.44 -16.42
CA LEU A 198 -11.36 -11.21 -16.31
C LEU A 198 -11.99 -11.96 -15.13
N LYS A 199 -11.60 -13.22 -14.88
CA LYS A 199 -12.06 -13.99 -13.70
C LYS A 199 -11.57 -13.39 -12.39
N ALA A 200 -10.35 -12.86 -12.35
CA ALA A 200 -9.84 -12.13 -11.20
C ALA A 200 -10.70 -10.90 -10.86
N GLY A 201 -11.29 -10.26 -11.87
CA GLY A 201 -12.27 -9.19 -11.70
C GLY A 201 -13.60 -9.62 -11.08
N GLU A 202 -14.07 -10.82 -11.39
CA GLU A 202 -15.26 -11.39 -10.76
C GLU A 202 -14.98 -11.69 -9.28
N LEU A 203 -13.82 -12.28 -9.00
CA LEU A 203 -13.36 -12.49 -7.64
C LEU A 203 -13.23 -11.16 -6.87
N LEU A 204 -12.67 -10.12 -7.49
CA LEU A 204 -12.57 -8.78 -6.90
C LEU A 204 -13.94 -8.23 -6.50
N ASP A 205 -14.96 -8.36 -7.35
CA ASP A 205 -16.29 -7.84 -7.00
C ASP A 205 -16.90 -8.59 -5.81
N VAL A 206 -16.70 -9.90 -5.72
CA VAL A 206 -17.13 -10.69 -4.55
C VAL A 206 -16.37 -10.25 -3.29
N GLN A 207 -15.05 -10.04 -3.37
CA GLN A 207 -14.27 -9.58 -2.23
C GLN A 207 -14.61 -8.15 -1.82
N HIS A 208 -14.92 -7.27 -2.78
CA HIS A 208 -15.42 -5.92 -2.50
C HIS A 208 -16.74 -5.97 -1.72
N GLN A 209 -17.66 -6.85 -2.11
CA GLN A 209 -18.91 -7.05 -1.38
C GLN A 209 -18.66 -7.55 0.05
N LYS A 210 -17.72 -8.49 0.24
CA LYS A 210 -17.30 -8.94 1.57
C LYS A 210 -16.70 -7.81 2.42
N LEU A 211 -15.79 -7.02 1.85
CA LEU A 211 -15.20 -5.85 2.52
C LEU A 211 -16.28 -4.82 2.88
N SER A 212 -17.22 -4.58 1.97
CA SER A 212 -18.35 -3.69 2.22
C SER A 212 -19.25 -4.19 3.34
N ALA A 213 -19.51 -5.50 3.41
CA ALA A 213 -20.25 -6.10 4.51
C ALA A 213 -19.47 -5.97 5.83
N GLY A 214 -18.16 -6.28 5.84
CA GLY A 214 -17.30 -6.15 7.01
C GLY A 214 -17.22 -4.70 7.54
N ALA A 215 -17.18 -3.71 6.66
CA ALA A 215 -17.14 -2.30 7.05
C ALA A 215 -18.44 -1.79 7.69
N HIS A 216 -19.59 -2.41 7.39
CA HIS A 216 -20.91 -1.95 7.85
C HIS A 216 -21.60 -2.91 8.83
N ASN A 217 -21.07 -4.11 9.05
CA ASN A 217 -21.68 -5.09 9.95
C ASN A 217 -21.49 -4.67 11.42
N PRO A 218 -22.59 -4.54 12.20
CA PRO A 218 -22.51 -4.29 13.64
C PRO A 218 -21.91 -5.47 14.43
N GLY A 219 -21.91 -6.68 13.85
CA GLY A 219 -21.34 -7.88 14.46
C GLY A 219 -19.80 -7.95 14.42
N PRO A 220 -19.23 -9.04 15.00
CA PRO A 220 -17.79 -9.29 14.95
C PRO A 220 -17.34 -9.53 13.50
N VAL A 221 -16.24 -8.89 13.11
CA VAL A 221 -15.60 -9.07 11.80
C VAL A 221 -14.46 -10.07 11.95
N VAL A 222 -14.49 -11.14 11.16
CA VAL A 222 -13.44 -12.17 11.18
C VAL A 222 -12.19 -11.62 10.49
N ARG A 223 -11.07 -11.58 11.21
CA ARG A 223 -9.78 -11.07 10.70
C ARG A 223 -9.34 -11.76 9.42
N ALA A 224 -9.41 -13.10 9.39
CA ALA A 224 -8.99 -13.89 8.24
C ALA A 224 -9.75 -13.50 6.95
N ASP A 225 -11.06 -13.25 7.06
CA ASP A 225 -11.86 -12.83 5.90
C ASP A 225 -11.42 -11.47 5.33
N VAL A 226 -11.06 -10.53 6.21
CA VAL A 226 -10.58 -9.20 5.79
C VAL A 226 -9.18 -9.30 5.19
N GLU A 227 -8.31 -10.08 5.80
CA GLU A 227 -6.96 -10.35 5.31
C GLU A 227 -6.98 -10.98 3.91
N ASP A 228 -7.75 -12.06 3.72
CA ASP A 228 -7.90 -12.73 2.43
C ASP A 228 -8.47 -11.79 1.36
N ALA A 229 -9.43 -10.94 1.74
CA ALA A 229 -10.02 -9.97 0.84
C ALA A 229 -9.00 -8.87 0.44
N ILE A 230 -8.20 -8.36 1.39
CA ILE A 230 -7.14 -7.38 1.12
C ILE A 230 -6.06 -7.99 0.21
N ASN A 231 -5.59 -9.20 0.51
CA ASN A 231 -4.60 -9.90 -0.32
C ASN A 231 -5.11 -10.12 -1.75
N THR A 232 -6.38 -10.48 -1.89
CA THR A 232 -7.01 -10.62 -3.21
C THR A 232 -7.09 -9.29 -3.94
N VAL A 233 -7.46 -8.21 -3.23
CA VAL A 233 -7.49 -6.85 -3.78
C VAL A 233 -6.10 -6.46 -4.29
N GLU A 234 -5.04 -6.65 -3.50
CA GLU A 234 -3.68 -6.34 -3.92
C GLU A 234 -3.27 -7.14 -5.17
N MET A 235 -3.55 -8.44 -5.20
CA MET A 235 -3.28 -9.28 -6.36
C MET A 235 -3.98 -8.75 -7.62
N VAL A 236 -5.27 -8.40 -7.51
CA VAL A 236 -6.05 -7.91 -8.66
C VAL A 236 -5.56 -6.53 -9.10
N LEU A 237 -5.19 -5.65 -8.16
CA LEU A 237 -4.60 -4.36 -8.50
C LEU A 237 -3.25 -4.52 -9.21
N ARG A 238 -2.45 -5.53 -8.88
CA ARG A 238 -1.23 -5.86 -9.63
C ARG A 238 -1.55 -6.28 -11.05
N VAL A 239 -2.50 -7.19 -11.25
CA VAL A 239 -2.96 -7.59 -12.60
C VAL A 239 -3.47 -6.39 -13.40
N LEU A 240 -4.13 -5.44 -12.72
CA LEU A 240 -4.66 -4.24 -13.35
C LEU A 240 -3.55 -3.26 -13.77
N LEU A 241 -2.57 -3.02 -12.89
CA LEU A 241 -1.66 -1.87 -12.99
C LEU A 241 -0.21 -2.20 -13.40
N LEU A 242 0.25 -3.44 -13.21
CA LEU A 242 1.63 -3.90 -13.48
C LEU A 242 1.71 -4.83 -14.66
#